data_AF-A0A8S1P1F6-F1
#
_entry.id   AF-A0A8S1P1F6-F1
#
_cell.length_a   1.000
_cell.length_b   1.000
_cell.length_c   1.000
_cell.angle_alpha   90.00
_cell.angle_beta   90.00
_cell.angle_gamma   90.00
#
_symmetry.space_group_name_H-M   'P 1'
#
loop_
_entity.id
_entity.type
_entity.pdbx_description
1 polymer ?
#
loop_
_entity_poly.entity_id
_entity_poly.type
_entity_poly.pdbx_seq_one_letter_code
_entity_poly.pdbx_strand_id
1 'polypeptide(L)'
;MLLYINTLISWQKNCFIKKAEIISIIRGNYKSALNVNTGSLISSKNQNSFYGGMIGSCLRNEIYQFLGYTFCSLGYSITLDLIHNFELNTLKLWFRDEDYRVYSVKVFLINQDHEIQIYDGTAYSIITLTFPDQLVKGFRILNANGNTGNEWMHLIKVDAFYKLQTTQLQ
;
A
#
# COMPACT_ATOMS: atom_id res chain seq x y z
N MET A 1 -40.13 -31.06 -12.14
CA MET A 1 -38.69 -30.67 -12.22
C MET A 1 -38.43 -29.39 -13.03
N LEU A 2 -39.34 -28.95 -13.91
CA LEU A 2 -39.22 -27.67 -14.66
C LEU A 2 -39.64 -26.42 -13.85
N LEU A 3 -40.44 -26.56 -12.79
CA LEU A 3 -40.81 -25.42 -11.92
C LEU A 3 -39.66 -24.93 -11.03
N TYR A 4 -38.75 -25.84 -10.63
CA TYR A 4 -37.63 -25.54 -9.74
C TYR A 4 -36.49 -24.78 -10.45
N ILE A 5 -36.38 -24.96 -11.78
CA ILE A 5 -35.40 -24.25 -12.61
C ILE A 5 -35.86 -22.81 -12.89
N ASN A 6 -37.17 -22.60 -13.10
CA ASN A 6 -37.72 -21.25 -13.35
C ASN A 6 -37.69 -20.34 -12.11
N THR A 7 -37.78 -20.90 -10.90
CA THR A 7 -37.62 -20.11 -9.66
C THR A 7 -36.16 -19.75 -9.38
N LEU A 8 -35.19 -20.60 -9.72
CA LEU A 8 -33.76 -20.24 -9.64
C LEU A 8 -33.38 -19.11 -10.62
N ILE A 9 -33.95 -19.11 -11.83
CA ILE A 9 -33.72 -18.07 -12.83
C ILE A 9 -34.42 -16.75 -12.45
N SER A 10 -35.57 -16.80 -11.76
CA SER A 10 -36.22 -15.57 -11.25
C SER A 10 -35.48 -14.94 -10.07
N TRP A 11 -34.76 -15.72 -9.27
CA TRP A 11 -33.89 -15.22 -8.19
C TRP A 11 -32.53 -14.70 -8.70
N GLN A 12 -32.06 -15.15 -9.87
CA GLN A 12 -30.80 -14.70 -10.45
C GLN A 12 -30.84 -13.29 -11.08
N LYS A 13 -32.02 -12.67 -11.27
CA LYS A 13 -32.11 -11.34 -11.88
C LYS A 13 -31.59 -10.20 -10.98
N ASN A 14 -31.40 -10.42 -9.69
CA ASN A 14 -30.93 -9.39 -8.73
C ASN A 14 -29.52 -9.63 -8.17
N CYS A 15 -28.79 -10.66 -8.64
CA CYS A 15 -27.47 -11.03 -8.10
C CYS A 15 -26.29 -10.84 -9.06
N PHE A 16 -26.48 -10.15 -10.19
CA PHE A 16 -25.36 -9.76 -11.04
C PHE A 16 -24.82 -8.41 -10.59
N ILE A 17 -23.83 -8.46 -9.68
CA ILE A 17 -22.91 -7.33 -9.48
C ILE A 17 -22.37 -6.95 -10.86
N LYS A 18 -22.53 -5.67 -11.23
CA LYS A 18 -22.11 -5.21 -12.56
C LYS A 18 -20.60 -5.42 -12.70
N LYS A 19 -20.10 -5.78 -13.88
CA LYS A 19 -18.66 -5.96 -14.14
C LYS A 19 -17.81 -4.79 -13.60
N ALA A 20 -18.30 -3.56 -13.77
CA ALA A 20 -17.65 -2.36 -13.26
C ALA A 20 -17.53 -2.32 -11.73
N GLU A 21 -18.51 -2.85 -11.01
CA GLU A 21 -18.53 -2.93 -9.55
C GLU A 21 -17.55 -3.99 -9.04
N ILE A 22 -17.46 -5.16 -9.69
CA ILE A 22 -16.43 -6.17 -9.40
C ILE A 22 -15.02 -5.58 -9.57
N ILE A 23 -14.79 -4.88 -10.69
CA ILE A 23 -13.51 -4.22 -10.98
C ILE A 23 -13.18 -3.18 -9.90
N SER A 24 -14.16 -2.37 -9.50
CA SER A 24 -13.97 -1.39 -8.42
C SER A 24 -13.55 -2.07 -7.11
N ILE A 25 -14.19 -3.18 -6.74
CA ILE A 25 -13.87 -3.92 -5.50
C ILE A 25 -12.44 -4.47 -5.54
N ILE A 26 -12.03 -5.11 -6.64
CA ILE A 26 -10.66 -5.64 -6.81
C ILE A 26 -9.62 -4.51 -6.77
N ARG A 27 -10.00 -3.30 -7.17
CA ARG A 27 -9.18 -2.08 -7.11
C ARG A 27 -9.27 -1.32 -5.79
N GLY A 28 -9.82 -1.95 -4.74
CA GLY A 28 -9.95 -1.35 -3.41
C GLY A 28 -10.90 -0.15 -3.37
N ASN A 29 -11.88 -0.10 -4.27
CA ASN A 29 -12.76 1.04 -4.50
C ASN A 29 -12.00 2.35 -4.68
N TYR A 30 -10.82 2.29 -5.31
CA TYR A 30 -9.94 3.44 -5.58
C TYR A 30 -9.48 4.17 -4.31
N LYS A 31 -9.54 3.51 -3.15
CA LYS A 31 -9.04 3.98 -1.87
C LYS A 31 -7.75 3.25 -1.52
N SER A 32 -7.04 3.77 -0.51
CA SER A 32 -5.86 3.10 0.02
C SER A 32 -6.22 1.70 0.54
N ALA A 33 -5.55 0.69 0.02
CA ALA A 33 -5.60 -0.69 0.51
C ALA A 33 -4.65 -0.90 1.70
N LEU A 34 -3.77 0.07 2.01
CA LEU A 34 -2.84 0.01 3.13
C LEU A 34 -3.38 0.83 4.30
N ASN A 35 -4.19 0.17 5.13
CA ASN A 35 -4.75 0.79 6.32
C ASN A 35 -5.01 -0.23 7.42
N VAL A 36 -4.86 0.18 8.68
CA VAL A 36 -5.21 -0.69 9.81
C VAL A 36 -6.71 -1.03 9.81
N ASN A 37 -7.58 -0.11 9.39
CA ASN A 37 -9.03 -0.34 9.33
C ASN A 37 -9.43 -1.28 8.20
N THR A 38 -8.59 -1.46 7.18
CA THR A 38 -8.80 -2.46 6.12
C THR A 38 -8.17 -3.81 6.45
N GLY A 39 -7.56 -3.96 7.64
CA GLY A 39 -6.92 -5.19 8.09
C GLY A 39 -5.50 -5.41 7.56
N SER A 40 -4.89 -4.41 6.93
CA SER A 40 -3.50 -4.50 6.47
C SER A 40 -2.54 -4.45 7.67
N LEU A 41 -1.39 -5.08 7.53
CA LEU A 41 -0.46 -5.28 8.65
C LEU A 41 1.00 -5.06 8.25
N ILE A 42 1.83 -4.73 9.24
CA ILE A 42 3.29 -4.65 9.09
C ILE A 42 3.85 -6.01 9.52
N SER A 43 4.09 -6.91 8.57
CA SER A 43 4.50 -8.30 8.83
C SER A 43 5.90 -8.40 9.45
N SER A 44 6.74 -7.43 9.12
CA SER A 44 8.09 -7.23 9.67
C SER A 44 8.13 -6.48 11.01
N LYS A 45 7.00 -6.33 11.74
CA LYS A 45 6.94 -5.50 12.96
C LYS A 45 8.03 -5.80 14.01
N ASN A 46 8.53 -7.04 14.09
CA ASN A 46 9.57 -7.43 15.06
C ASN A 46 10.98 -6.95 14.65
N GLN A 47 11.16 -6.49 13.41
CA GLN A 47 12.38 -5.88 12.88
C GLN A 47 12.28 -4.34 12.83
N ASN A 48 11.10 -3.82 13.17
CA ASN A 48 10.79 -2.40 13.10
C ASN A 48 10.49 -1.87 14.50
N SER A 49 10.45 -0.55 14.62
CA SER A 49 10.05 0.14 15.84
C SER A 49 9.06 1.25 15.52
N PHE A 50 8.30 1.65 16.52
CA PHE A 50 7.24 2.65 16.38
C PHE A 50 7.48 3.79 17.35
N TYR A 51 7.88 4.95 16.83
CA TYR A 51 7.94 6.16 17.64
C TYR A 51 6.52 6.63 17.91
N GLY A 52 6.17 6.83 19.19
CA GLY A 52 4.80 7.11 19.61
C GLY A 52 3.89 5.88 19.75
N GLY A 53 4.46 4.66 19.81
CA GLY A 53 3.69 3.43 19.98
C GLY A 53 2.80 3.09 18.77
N MET A 54 1.60 2.55 18.98
CA MET A 54 0.70 2.17 17.86
C MET A 54 0.32 3.35 16.94
N ILE A 55 0.34 4.58 17.45
CA ILE A 55 0.09 5.81 16.70
C ILE A 55 1.20 6.08 15.67
N GLY A 56 2.39 5.52 15.90
CA GLY A 56 3.53 5.55 14.97
C GLY A 56 3.41 4.60 13.79
N SER A 57 2.36 3.80 13.68
CA SER A 57 2.15 2.95 12.52
C SER A 57 2.03 3.77 11.23
N CYS A 58 2.75 3.38 10.18
CA CYS A 58 2.65 3.98 8.86
C CYS A 58 1.34 3.60 8.13
N LEU A 59 0.53 2.68 8.67
CA LEU A 59 -0.78 2.25 8.12
C LEU A 59 -1.97 3.11 8.61
N ARG A 60 -1.71 4.38 8.93
CA ARG A 60 -2.71 5.32 9.50
C ARG A 60 -3.40 6.16 8.42
N ASN A 61 -4.58 6.69 8.74
CA ASN A 61 -5.34 7.56 7.83
C ASN A 61 -4.72 8.96 7.69
N GLU A 62 -4.35 9.56 8.81
CA GLU A 62 -3.89 10.95 8.90
C GLU A 62 -2.37 11.05 9.00
N ILE A 63 -1.79 12.06 8.37
CA ILE A 63 -0.32 12.23 8.26
C ILE A 63 0.25 12.98 9.46
N TYR A 64 -0.37 14.09 9.87
CA TYR A 64 0.21 15.05 10.84
C TYR A 64 -0.59 15.21 12.14
N GLN A 65 -1.59 14.36 12.38
CA GLN A 65 -2.36 14.46 13.60
C GLN A 65 -1.53 14.07 14.85
N PHE A 66 -0.43 13.32 14.67
CA PHE A 66 0.41 12.84 15.76
C PHE A 66 1.89 12.72 15.34
N LEU A 67 2.81 13.10 16.25
CA LEU A 67 4.27 12.94 16.12
C LEU A 67 4.71 11.47 16.28
N GLY A 68 4.34 10.63 15.31
CA GLY A 68 4.69 9.21 15.27
C GLY A 68 5.21 8.79 13.91
N TYR A 69 6.03 7.75 13.87
CA TYR A 69 6.50 7.13 12.62
C TYR A 69 6.98 5.70 12.87
N THR A 70 6.91 4.88 11.81
CA THR A 70 7.49 3.54 11.79
C THR A 70 8.93 3.69 11.33
N PHE A 71 9.87 3.02 11.98
CA PHE A 71 11.26 3.08 11.57
C PHE A 71 11.97 1.74 11.61
N CYS A 72 13.02 1.63 10.80
CA CYS A 72 13.90 0.47 10.73
C CYS A 72 15.36 0.90 10.48
N SER A 73 16.31 0.11 10.97
CA SER A 73 17.74 0.32 10.80
C SER A 73 18.20 0.02 9.38
N LEU A 74 19.43 0.41 9.07
CA LEU A 74 20.11 0.12 7.81
C LEU A 74 20.04 -1.39 7.50
N GLY A 75 19.67 -1.73 6.27
CA GLY A 75 19.57 -3.12 5.80
C GLY A 75 18.26 -3.84 6.18
N TYR A 76 17.44 -3.26 7.05
CA TYR A 76 16.12 -3.79 7.40
C TYR A 76 15.02 -3.20 6.52
N SER A 77 13.87 -3.86 6.51
CA SER A 77 12.73 -3.47 5.68
C SER A 77 11.44 -3.34 6.48
N ILE A 78 10.64 -2.32 6.12
CA ILE A 78 9.23 -2.27 6.47
C ILE A 78 8.45 -3.04 5.39
N THR A 79 8.08 -4.27 5.73
CA THR A 79 7.22 -5.15 4.93
C THR A 79 5.77 -5.01 5.35
N LEU A 80 4.91 -4.78 4.36
CA LEU A 80 3.50 -4.46 4.47
C LEU A 80 2.68 -5.52 3.73
N ASP A 81 1.74 -6.15 4.42
CA ASP A 81 0.86 -7.16 3.86
C ASP A 81 -0.56 -6.61 3.73
N LEU A 82 -1.18 -6.87 2.58
CA LEU A 82 -2.59 -6.60 2.33
C LEU A 82 -3.43 -7.79 2.81
N ILE A 83 -4.64 -7.53 3.28
CA ILE A 83 -5.56 -8.59 3.73
C ILE A 83 -5.98 -9.54 2.58
N HIS A 84 -6.06 -9.00 1.37
CA HIS A 84 -6.38 -9.69 0.13
C HIS A 84 -5.53 -9.11 -1.01
N ASN A 85 -5.46 -9.81 -2.13
CA ASN A 85 -4.79 -9.26 -3.31
C ASN A 85 -5.66 -8.18 -3.94
N PHE A 86 -5.08 -7.00 -4.19
CA PHE A 86 -5.75 -5.90 -4.88
C PHE A 86 -5.07 -5.61 -6.21
N GLU A 87 -5.82 -5.22 -7.24
CA GLU A 87 -5.26 -4.64 -8.45
C GLU A 87 -4.87 -3.19 -8.15
N LEU A 88 -3.57 -2.88 -8.10
CA LEU A 88 -3.04 -1.56 -7.75
C LEU A 88 -2.03 -1.11 -8.81
N ASN A 89 -1.79 0.20 -8.87
CA ASN A 89 -0.80 0.79 -9.78
C ASN A 89 -0.07 2.00 -9.20
N THR A 90 -0.38 2.36 -7.95
CA THR A 90 0.19 3.53 -7.28
C THR A 90 0.52 3.19 -5.84
N LEU A 91 1.73 3.54 -5.41
CA LEU A 91 2.19 3.52 -4.02
C LEU A 91 2.71 4.91 -3.66
N LYS A 92 2.28 5.44 -2.52
CA LYS A 92 2.71 6.73 -2.00
C LYS A 92 3.31 6.56 -0.62
N LEU A 93 4.52 7.08 -0.43
CA LEU A 93 5.27 7.00 0.82
C LEU A 93 5.48 8.42 1.36
N TRP A 94 5.26 8.59 2.66
CA TRP A 94 5.59 9.81 3.40
C TRP A 94 6.68 9.49 4.40
N PHE A 95 7.82 10.14 4.26
CA PHE A 95 8.94 10.11 5.17
C PHE A 95 8.90 11.30 6.13
N ARG A 96 9.62 11.19 7.24
CA ARG A 96 9.78 12.31 8.17
C ARG A 96 10.63 13.42 7.56
N ASP A 97 10.10 14.63 7.55
CA ASP A 97 10.60 15.78 6.79
C ASP A 97 10.89 17.04 7.61
N GLU A 98 11.00 16.91 8.93
CA GLU A 98 11.24 18.04 9.85
C GLU A 98 12.60 18.73 9.66
N ASP A 99 13.61 18.05 9.08
CA ASP A 99 15.01 18.50 9.11
C ASP A 99 15.84 18.17 7.85
N TYR A 100 15.29 18.45 6.67
CA TYR A 100 15.96 18.31 5.37
C TYR A 100 16.61 16.94 5.07
N ARG A 101 16.12 15.88 5.71
CA ARG A 101 16.64 14.52 5.53
C ARG A 101 16.34 13.97 4.15
N VAL A 102 17.34 13.31 3.56
CA VAL A 102 17.19 12.52 2.33
C VAL A 102 17.44 11.06 2.67
N TYR A 103 16.46 10.20 2.38
CA TYR A 103 16.46 8.76 2.63
C TYR A 103 16.92 8.00 1.39
N SER A 104 17.74 6.97 1.56
CA SER A 104 18.10 6.03 0.49
C SER A 104 17.26 4.76 0.63
N VAL A 105 16.36 4.52 -0.34
CA VAL A 105 15.33 3.48 -0.22
C VAL A 105 15.22 2.65 -1.50
N LYS A 106 14.94 1.36 -1.31
CA LYS A 106 14.46 0.48 -2.39
C LYS A 106 13.06 0.03 -2.07
N VAL A 107 12.19 0.02 -3.07
CA VAL A 107 10.80 -0.40 -2.90
C VAL A 107 10.52 -1.56 -3.82
N PHE A 108 9.94 -2.60 -3.23
CA PHE A 108 9.54 -3.80 -3.92
C PHE A 108 8.03 -3.99 -3.76
N LEU A 109 7.41 -4.44 -4.84
CA LEU A 109 6.05 -4.93 -4.86
C LEU A 109 6.08 -6.46 -4.77
N ILE A 110 5.20 -7.02 -3.95
CA ILE A 110 5.05 -8.46 -3.77
C ILE A 110 3.75 -8.87 -4.47
N ASN A 111 3.87 -9.70 -5.50
CA ASN A 111 2.74 -10.42 -6.10
C ASN A 111 2.82 -11.90 -5.69
N GLN A 112 1.78 -12.68 -6.03
CA GLN A 112 1.53 -14.08 -5.63
C GLN A 112 2.76 -14.85 -5.10
N ASP A 113 3.87 -14.90 -5.86
CA ASP A 113 5.15 -15.51 -5.44
C ASP A 113 6.42 -14.73 -5.83
N HIS A 114 6.29 -13.54 -6.44
CA HIS A 114 7.46 -12.76 -6.88
C HIS A 114 7.56 -11.42 -6.17
N GLU A 115 8.81 -11.01 -5.99
CA GLU A 115 9.16 -9.68 -5.54
C GLU A 115 9.76 -8.89 -6.71
N ILE A 116 9.15 -7.76 -7.04
CA ILE A 116 9.53 -6.91 -8.17
C ILE A 116 10.00 -5.57 -7.62
N GLN A 117 11.24 -5.19 -7.93
CA GLN A 117 11.73 -3.86 -7.59
C GLN A 117 11.03 -2.80 -8.45
N ILE A 118 10.32 -1.88 -7.81
CA ILE A 118 9.61 -0.77 -8.46
C ILE A 118 10.31 0.58 -8.24
N TYR A 119 11.29 0.64 -7.34
CA TYR A 119 12.07 1.85 -7.08
C TYR A 119 13.41 1.53 -6.43
N ASP A 120 14.44 2.30 -6.80
CA ASP A 120 15.77 2.31 -6.18
C ASP A 120 16.33 3.73 -6.32
N GLY A 121 16.45 4.45 -5.20
CA GLY A 121 16.85 5.85 -5.24
C GLY A 121 16.68 6.56 -3.90
N THR A 122 16.59 7.89 -3.97
CA THR A 122 16.51 8.76 -2.80
C THR A 122 15.19 9.51 -2.69
N ALA A 123 14.68 9.66 -1.47
CA ALA A 123 13.44 10.36 -1.16
C ALA A 123 13.63 11.41 -0.06
N TYR A 124 12.95 12.56 -0.16
CA TYR A 124 13.02 13.62 0.83
C TYR A 124 11.82 13.59 1.79
N SER A 125 10.63 13.99 1.33
CA SER A 125 9.38 13.96 2.11
C SER A 125 8.40 12.92 1.56
N ILE A 126 7.96 13.11 0.32
CA ILE A 126 6.88 12.32 -0.27
C ILE A 126 7.35 11.80 -1.61
N ILE A 127 7.19 10.51 -1.85
CA ILE A 127 7.35 9.94 -3.18
C ILE A 127 6.06 9.22 -3.58
N THR A 128 5.68 9.39 -4.84
CA THR A 128 4.58 8.65 -5.46
C THR A 128 5.17 7.82 -6.57
N LEU A 129 5.05 6.50 -6.45
CA LEU A 129 5.53 5.51 -7.38
C LEU A 129 4.35 5.01 -8.19
N THR A 130 4.43 5.12 -9.51
CA THR A 130 3.46 4.55 -10.44
C THR A 130 4.11 3.35 -11.12
N PHE A 131 3.37 2.25 -11.18
CA PHE A 131 3.81 0.98 -11.77
C PHE A 131 2.66 0.37 -12.58
N PRO A 132 2.92 -0.61 -13.47
CA PRO A 132 1.87 -1.25 -14.25
C PRO A 132 0.78 -1.88 -13.37
N ASP A 133 -0.46 -1.82 -13.83
CA ASP A 133 -1.62 -2.45 -13.17
C ASP A 133 -1.34 -3.93 -12.91
N GLN A 134 -1.38 -4.35 -11.65
CA GLN A 134 -1.12 -5.73 -11.28
C GLN A 134 -1.75 -6.10 -9.94
N LEU A 135 -1.96 -7.39 -9.73
CA LEU A 135 -2.41 -7.93 -8.44
C LEU A 135 -1.26 -7.89 -7.43
N VAL A 136 -1.49 -7.17 -6.34
CA VAL A 136 -0.52 -6.93 -5.27
C VAL A 136 -0.98 -7.61 -4.01
N LYS A 137 -0.06 -8.32 -3.36
CA LYS A 137 -0.22 -8.93 -2.04
C LYS A 137 0.41 -8.09 -0.93
N GLY A 138 1.45 -7.33 -1.27
CA GLY A 138 2.16 -6.50 -0.29
C GLY A 138 3.28 -5.68 -0.90
N PHE A 139 4.00 -4.99 -0.04
CA PHE A 139 5.16 -4.17 -0.39
C PHE A 139 6.28 -4.38 0.62
N ARG A 140 7.52 -4.28 0.15
CA ARG A 140 8.70 -4.22 1.00
C ARG A 140 9.45 -2.92 0.73
N ILE A 141 9.65 -2.13 1.78
CA ILE A 141 10.36 -0.86 1.74
C ILE A 141 11.68 -1.06 2.49
N LEU A 142 12.78 -1.19 1.75
CA LEU A 142 14.11 -1.45 2.28
C LEU A 142 14.81 -0.12 2.60
N ASN A 143 15.32 0.00 3.83
CA ASN A 143 16.28 1.03 4.19
C ASN A 143 17.66 0.67 3.62
N ALA A 144 17.99 1.24 2.46
CA ALA A 144 19.17 0.84 1.69
C ALA A 144 20.46 1.47 2.20
N ASN A 145 20.42 2.73 2.64
CA ASN A 145 21.59 3.45 3.13
C ASN A 145 21.30 4.51 4.22
N GLY A 146 20.22 4.33 4.99
CA GLY A 146 19.79 5.30 6.00
C GLY A 146 19.28 6.61 5.41
N ASN A 147 19.48 7.69 6.15
CA ASN A 147 19.26 9.06 5.70
C ASN A 147 20.49 9.94 5.98
N THR A 148 20.47 11.18 5.48
CA THR A 148 21.58 12.14 5.64
C THR A 148 21.93 12.50 7.09
N GLY A 149 21.06 12.23 8.07
CA GLY A 149 21.30 12.48 9.49
C GLY A 149 21.64 11.25 10.32
N ASN A 150 21.21 10.03 9.94
CA ASN A 150 21.48 8.79 10.67
C ASN A 150 21.14 7.52 9.84
N GLU A 151 21.41 6.35 10.40
CA GLU A 151 21.19 5.04 9.74
C GLU A 151 19.72 4.60 9.62
N TRP A 152 18.77 5.38 10.12
CA TRP A 152 17.36 4.97 10.23
C TRP A 152 16.53 5.44 9.04
N MET A 153 15.52 4.66 8.64
CA MET A 153 14.46 5.12 7.75
C MET A 153 13.22 5.40 8.56
N HIS A 154 12.62 6.59 8.43
CA HIS A 154 11.44 6.99 9.17
C HIS A 154 10.26 7.16 8.21
N LEU A 155 9.28 6.26 8.29
CA LEU A 155 8.09 6.25 7.47
C LEU A 155 6.88 6.73 8.30
N ILE A 156 6.35 7.89 7.92
CA ILE A 156 5.17 8.53 8.53
C ILE A 156 3.90 7.84 8.06
N LYS A 157 3.74 7.62 6.77
CA LYS A 157 2.53 7.03 6.19
C LYS A 157 2.87 6.29 4.91
N VAL A 158 2.04 5.32 4.57
CA VAL A 158 2.00 4.68 3.26
C VAL A 158 0.56 4.59 2.77
N ASP A 159 0.35 4.79 1.48
CA ASP A 159 -0.91 4.50 0.79
C ASP A 159 -0.64 3.72 -0.49
N ALA A 160 -1.46 2.72 -0.79
CA ALA A 160 -1.42 2.03 -2.08
C ALA A 160 -2.84 1.92 -2.64
N PHE A 161 -3.04 2.34 -3.88
CA PHE A 161 -4.36 2.41 -4.49
C PHE A 161 -4.27 2.24 -6.00
N TYR A 162 -5.40 1.94 -6.63
CA TYR A 162 -5.54 2.03 -8.07
C TYR A 162 -5.90 3.47 -8.46
N LYS A 163 -5.04 4.12 -9.23
CA LYS A 163 -5.30 5.44 -9.83
C LYS A 163 -5.82 5.23 -11.24
N LEU A 164 -7.01 5.75 -11.53
CA LEU A 164 -7.53 5.76 -12.90
C LEU A 164 -6.59 6.56 -13.80
N GLN A 165 -6.12 5.93 -14.87
CA GLN A 165 -5.38 6.64 -15.91
C GLN A 165 -6.39 7.48 -16.69
N THR A 166 -6.31 8.81 -16.56
CA THR A 166 -7.08 9.69 -17.43
C THR A 166 -6.42 9.64 -18.81
N THR A 167 -7.01 8.92 -19.75
CA THR A 167 -6.62 9.03 -21.14
C THR A 167 -6.87 10.48 -21.56
N GLN A 168 -5.81 11.29 -21.67
CA GLN A 168 -5.94 12.55 -22.40
C GLN A 168 -6.16 12.16 -23.85
N LEU A 169 -7.41 12.26 -24.30
CA LEU A 169 -7.71 12.29 -25.73
C LEU A 169 -6.97 13.52 -26.28
N GLN A 170 -5.86 13.26 -26.97
CA GLN A 170 -5.17 14.26 -27.79
C GLN A 170 -6.01 14.56 -29.03
#